data_AF-A0A8J8BEJ5-F1
#
_entry.id   AF-A0A8J8BEJ5-F1
#
_cell.length_a   1.000
_cell.length_b   1.000
_cell.length_c   1.000
_cell.angle_alpha   90.00
_cell.angle_beta   90.00
_cell.angle_gamma   90.00
#
_symmetry.space_group_name_H-M   'P 1'
#
loop_
_entity.id
_entity.type
_entity.pdbx_description
1 polymer ?
#
loop_
_entity_poly.entity_id
_entity_poly.type
_entity_poly.pdbx_seq_one_letter_code
_entity_poly.pdbx_strand_id
1 'polypeptide(L)'
;MRITAAQRTETENRIRAAMDRLLRGEIPPGGNCDIKTLAREAGVDRTAFYGRRPYAHLREEFEQRLERLRQTGETPDPRTAQIHRLKNDVAQLKARLARADRTIEELTDLRGQALSRLAAQHEEIIRLRSALNSPDNVISLRSRPAGASH
;
A
#
# COMPACT_ATOMS: atom_id res chain seq x y z
N MET A 1 -41.24 17.82 -32.06
CA MET A 1 -40.73 19.17 -31.73
C MET A 1 -39.39 19.36 -32.46
N ARG A 2 -39.34 20.23 -33.49
CA ARG A 2 -38.10 20.51 -34.25
C ARG A 2 -37.32 21.57 -33.49
N ILE A 3 -36.14 21.21 -32.99
CA ILE A 3 -35.19 22.15 -32.37
C ILE A 3 -34.72 23.11 -33.48
N THR A 4 -34.79 24.42 -33.24
CA THR A 4 -34.30 25.40 -34.21
C THR A 4 -32.77 25.36 -34.27
N ALA A 5 -32.17 25.80 -35.39
CA ALA A 5 -30.72 25.84 -35.52
C ALA A 5 -30.06 26.65 -34.38
N ALA A 6 -30.69 27.76 -33.97
CA ALA A 6 -30.24 28.58 -32.85
C ALA A 6 -30.24 27.82 -31.51
N GLN A 7 -31.31 27.09 -31.19
CA GLN A 7 -31.40 26.28 -29.97
C GLN A 7 -30.37 25.15 -29.93
N ARG A 8 -30.04 24.58 -31.09
CA ARG A 8 -28.98 23.57 -31.21
C ARG A 8 -27.63 24.21 -30.89
N THR A 9 -27.28 25.33 -31.52
CA THR A 9 -26.00 26.03 -31.27
C THR A 9 -25.87 26.45 -29.80
N GLU A 10 -26.93 26.99 -29.19
CA GLU A 10 -26.92 27.34 -27.77
C GLU A 10 -26.66 26.12 -26.87
N THR A 11 -27.28 24.98 -27.19
CA THR A 11 -27.08 23.74 -26.44
C THR A 11 -25.66 23.20 -26.63
N GLU A 12 -25.11 23.25 -27.84
CA GLU A 12 -23.71 22.87 -28.08
C GLU A 12 -22.73 23.76 -27.30
N ASN A 13 -22.99 25.07 -27.23
CA ASN A 13 -22.18 26.00 -26.44
C ASN A 13 -22.24 25.67 -24.94
N ARG A 14 -23.42 25.35 -24.40
CA ARG A 14 -23.56 24.89 -23.00
C ARG A 14 -22.81 23.59 -22.75
N ILE A 15 -22.87 22.64 -23.69
CA ILE A 15 -22.12 21.37 -23.58
C ILE A 15 -20.61 21.64 -23.59
N ARG A 16 -20.09 22.45 -24.50
CA ARG A 16 -18.65 22.79 -24.55
C ARG A 16 -18.19 23.48 -23.27
N ALA A 17 -18.96 24.44 -22.75
CA ALA A 17 -18.66 25.10 -21.49
C ALA A 17 -18.65 24.14 -20.29
N ALA A 18 -19.58 23.18 -20.23
CA ALA A 18 -19.59 22.14 -19.22
C ALA A 18 -18.38 21.19 -19.36
N MET A 19 -18.02 20.82 -20.59
CA MET A 19 -16.84 20.02 -20.89
C MET A 19 -15.56 20.71 -20.42
N ASP A 20 -15.37 21.99 -20.70
CA ASP A 20 -14.17 22.72 -20.27
C ASP A 20 -14.05 22.78 -18.74
N ARG A 21 -15.16 22.98 -18.01
CA ARG A 21 -15.17 22.96 -16.53
C ARG A 21 -14.76 21.58 -16.00
N LEU A 22 -15.34 20.50 -16.53
CA LEU A 22 -15.00 19.15 -16.10
C LEU A 22 -13.53 18.80 -16.39
N LEU A 23 -13.01 19.20 -17.55
CA LEU A 23 -11.62 18.95 -17.92
C LEU A 23 -10.61 19.75 -17.08
N ARG A 24 -11.00 20.90 -16.52
CA ARG A 24 -10.20 21.65 -15.53
C ARG A 24 -10.27 21.05 -14.12
N GLY A 25 -11.10 20.03 -13.90
CA GLY A 25 -11.31 19.41 -12.61
C GLY A 25 -12.32 20.12 -11.71
N GLU A 26 -13.11 21.05 -12.26
CA GLU A 26 -14.28 21.63 -11.57
C GLU A 26 -15.43 20.61 -11.57
N ILE A 27 -15.23 19.49 -10.86
CA ILE A 27 -16.18 18.39 -10.81
C ILE A 27 -17.27 18.70 -9.78
N PRO A 28 -18.56 18.70 -10.17
CA PRO A 28 -19.67 18.92 -9.24
C PRO A 28 -19.74 17.79 -8.20
N PRO A 29 -20.26 18.06 -6.98
CA PRO A 29 -20.33 17.06 -5.92
C PRO A 29 -21.11 15.82 -6.36
N GLY A 30 -20.54 14.64 -6.08
CA GLY A 30 -21.10 13.35 -6.47
C GLY A 30 -21.05 13.04 -7.98
N GLY A 31 -20.42 13.90 -8.79
CA GLY A 31 -20.09 13.63 -10.18
C GLY A 31 -18.65 13.11 -10.36
N ASN A 32 -18.34 12.70 -11.58
CA ASN A 32 -16.98 12.37 -12.04
C ASN A 32 -16.71 13.11 -13.35
N CYS A 33 -15.47 13.07 -13.84
CA CYS A 33 -15.15 13.57 -15.18
C CYS A 33 -15.64 12.57 -16.26
N ASP A 34 -16.96 12.42 -16.42
CA ASP A 34 -17.62 11.46 -17.32
C ASP A 34 -18.78 12.09 -18.12
N ILE A 35 -19.25 11.35 -19.15
CA ILE A 35 -20.35 11.80 -20.04
C ILE A 35 -21.66 11.95 -19.27
N LYS A 36 -21.87 11.17 -18.21
CA LYS A 36 -23.09 11.26 -17.40
C LYS A 36 -23.17 12.61 -16.70
N THR A 37 -22.05 13.03 -16.11
CA THR A 37 -21.92 14.33 -15.45
C THR A 37 -21.98 15.45 -16.48
N LEU A 38 -21.31 15.31 -17.63
CA LEU A 38 -21.40 16.27 -18.73
C LEU A 38 -22.86 16.50 -19.19
N ALA A 39 -23.64 15.44 -19.36
CA ALA A 39 -25.04 15.54 -19.75
C ALA A 39 -25.88 16.28 -18.71
N ARG A 40 -25.68 15.95 -17.42
CA ARG A 40 -26.35 16.61 -16.30
C ARG A 40 -26.02 18.11 -16.25
N GLU A 41 -24.74 18.46 -16.31
CA GLU A 41 -24.29 19.86 -16.23
C GLU A 41 -24.68 20.70 -17.45
N ALA A 42 -24.81 20.07 -18.63
CA ALA A 42 -25.30 20.71 -19.84
C ALA A 42 -26.84 20.74 -19.94
N GLY A 43 -27.56 20.09 -19.01
CA GLY A 43 -29.02 20.01 -19.02
C GLY A 43 -29.57 19.30 -20.25
N VAL A 44 -28.89 18.25 -20.72
CA VAL A 44 -29.31 17.43 -21.88
C VAL A 44 -29.45 15.97 -21.47
N ASP A 45 -30.33 15.26 -22.17
CA ASP A 45 -30.46 13.82 -21.96
C ASP A 45 -29.18 13.09 -22.39
N ARG A 46 -28.71 12.13 -21.58
CA ARG A 46 -27.48 11.38 -21.83
C ARG A 46 -27.50 10.66 -23.19
N THR A 47 -28.66 10.23 -23.66
CA THR A 47 -28.79 9.54 -24.96
C THR A 47 -28.47 10.45 -26.15
N ALA A 48 -28.52 11.78 -25.98
CA ALA A 48 -28.21 12.73 -27.04
C ALA A 48 -26.73 12.69 -27.51
N PHE A 49 -25.86 12.05 -26.72
CA PHE A 49 -24.44 11.82 -27.02
C PHE A 49 -24.14 10.51 -27.75
N TYR A 50 -25.14 9.65 -28.00
CA TYR A 50 -24.92 8.31 -28.55
C TYR A 50 -25.58 8.11 -29.92
N GLY A 51 -24.99 7.23 -30.72
CA GLY A 51 -25.49 6.87 -32.05
C GLY A 51 -25.48 8.06 -33.03
N ARG A 52 -26.52 8.18 -33.86
CA ARG A 52 -26.66 9.27 -34.86
C ARG A 52 -27.33 10.53 -34.30
N ARG A 53 -27.21 10.77 -33.00
CA ARG A 53 -27.85 11.90 -32.32
C ARG A 53 -27.06 13.20 -32.52
N PRO A 54 -27.69 14.39 -32.32
CA PRO A 54 -27.11 15.67 -32.69
C PRO A 54 -25.76 15.99 -32.03
N TYR A 55 -25.50 15.45 -30.84
CA TYR A 55 -24.35 15.79 -30.01
C TYR A 55 -23.35 14.63 -29.86
N ALA A 56 -23.45 13.58 -30.70
CA ALA A 56 -22.50 12.46 -30.66
C ALA A 56 -21.04 12.89 -30.86
N HIS A 57 -20.81 13.88 -31.74
CA HIS A 57 -19.48 14.45 -31.98
C HIS A 57 -18.88 15.13 -30.74
N LEU A 58 -19.70 15.73 -29.86
CA LEU A 58 -19.22 16.37 -28.63
C LEU A 58 -18.77 15.34 -27.59
N ARG A 59 -19.35 14.13 -27.62
CA ARG A 59 -18.87 13.00 -26.82
C ARG A 59 -17.45 12.63 -27.23
N GLU A 60 -17.23 12.46 -28.53
CA GLU A 60 -15.93 12.09 -29.09
C GLU A 60 -14.88 13.16 -28.80
N GLU A 61 -15.24 14.43 -28.94
CA GLU A 61 -14.38 15.55 -28.55
C GLU A 61 -14.00 15.49 -27.07
N PHE A 62 -14.97 15.28 -26.18
CA PHE A 62 -14.72 15.17 -24.74
C PHE A 62 -13.80 13.98 -24.40
N GLU A 63 -14.06 12.82 -24.99
CA GLU A 63 -13.25 11.62 -24.79
C GLU A 63 -11.81 11.81 -25.30
N GLN A 64 -11.63 12.42 -26.48
CA GLN A 64 -10.30 12.73 -27.02
C GLN A 64 -9.52 13.71 -26.15
N ARG A 65 -10.17 14.77 -25.66
CA ARG A 65 -9.55 15.75 -24.76
C ARG A 65 -9.18 15.12 -23.42
N LEU A 66 -10.08 14.30 -22.85
CA LEU A 66 -9.83 13.59 -21.60
C LEU A 66 -8.65 12.61 -21.74
N GLU A 67 -8.57 11.90 -22.85
CA GLU A 67 -7.47 10.97 -23.11
C GLU A 67 -6.14 11.72 -23.28
N ARG A 68 -6.15 12.87 -23.96
CA ARG A 68 -4.96 13.73 -24.08
C ARG A 68 -4.45 14.20 -22.71
N LEU A 69 -5.34 14.61 -21.80
CA LEU A 69 -4.97 15.02 -20.44
C LEU A 69 -4.36 13.86 -19.64
N ARG A 70 -4.93 12.65 -19.78
CA ARG A 70 -4.37 11.45 -19.16
C ARG A 70 -2.99 11.11 -19.69
N GLN A 71 -2.77 11.26 -21.00
CA GLN A 71 -1.45 11.05 -21.63
C GLN A 71 -0.40 12.05 -21.11
N THR A 72 -0.80 13.27 -20.77
CA THR A 72 0.08 14.27 -20.12
C THR A 72 0.24 14.06 -18.61
N GLY A 73 -0.37 13.02 -18.03
CA GLY A 73 -0.30 12.70 -16.61
C GLY A 73 -1.25 13.51 -15.73
N GLU A 74 -2.11 14.34 -16.31
CA GLU A 74 -3.13 15.07 -15.58
C GLU A 74 -4.34 14.16 -15.34
N THR A 75 -4.83 14.15 -14.10
CA THR A 75 -6.07 13.46 -13.73
C THR A 75 -7.10 14.52 -13.36
N PRO A 76 -8.00 14.90 -14.28
CA PRO A 76 -8.98 15.96 -14.03
C PRO A 76 -9.89 15.64 -12.84
N ASP A 77 -10.15 14.37 -12.59
CA ASP A 77 -10.95 13.93 -11.46
C ASP A 77 -10.10 13.82 -10.17
N PRO A 78 -10.27 14.74 -9.19
CA PRO A 78 -9.50 14.74 -7.96
C PRO A 78 -9.74 13.47 -7.14
N ARG A 79 -10.92 12.87 -7.23
CA ARG A 79 -11.25 11.62 -6.53
C ARG A 79 -10.48 10.46 -7.12
N THR A 80 -10.39 10.39 -8.44
CA THR A 80 -9.60 9.36 -9.12
C THR A 80 -8.12 9.48 -8.76
N ALA A 81 -7.58 10.71 -8.77
CA ALA A 81 -6.22 10.98 -8.31
C ALA A 81 -6.02 10.53 -6.85
N GLN A 82 -6.97 10.84 -5.96
CA GLN A 82 -6.93 10.42 -4.56
C GLN A 82 -6.99 8.90 -4.40
N ILE A 83 -7.84 8.20 -5.17
CA ILE A 83 -7.92 6.73 -5.17
C ILE A 83 -6.57 6.12 -5.57
N HIS A 84 -5.92 6.65 -6.61
CA HIS A 84 -4.60 6.16 -7.04
C HIS A 84 -3.54 6.38 -5.96
N ARG A 85 -3.48 7.57 -5.35
CA ARG A 85 -2.57 7.85 -4.22
C ARG A 85 -2.81 6.89 -3.06
N LEU A 86 -4.05 6.75 -2.62
CA LEU A 86 -4.41 5.84 -1.52
C LEU A 86 -4.07 4.38 -1.82
N LYS A 87 -4.26 3.92 -3.07
CA LYS A 87 -3.85 2.56 -3.47
C LYS A 87 -2.33 2.37 -3.35
N ASN A 88 -1.55 3.36 -3.79
CA ASN A 88 -0.09 3.33 -3.69
C ASN A 88 0.35 3.34 -2.22
N ASP A 89 -0.25 4.20 -1.39
CA ASP A 89 0.04 4.29 0.03
C ASP A 89 -0.28 2.98 0.75
N VAL A 90 -1.45 2.38 0.46
CA VAL A 90 -1.83 1.08 1.01
C VAL A 90 -0.85 -0.02 0.59
N ALA A 91 -0.42 -0.05 -0.67
CA ALA A 91 0.57 -1.01 -1.14
C ALA A 91 1.92 -0.83 -0.42
N GLN A 92 2.38 0.41 -0.24
CA GLN A 92 3.61 0.73 0.46
C GLN A 92 3.53 0.35 1.95
N LEU A 93 2.41 0.66 2.61
CA LEU A 93 2.19 0.30 4.02
C LEU A 93 2.15 -1.22 4.22
N LYS A 94 1.47 -1.96 3.34
CA LYS A 94 1.49 -3.44 3.37
C LYS A 94 2.90 -3.99 3.19
N ALA A 95 3.68 -3.42 2.27
CA ALA A 95 5.06 -3.86 2.05
C ALA A 95 6.00 -3.51 3.22
N ARG A 96 5.72 -2.44 3.97
CA ARG A 96 6.45 -2.09 5.19
C ARG A 96 6.07 -3.02 6.34
N LEU A 97 4.78 -3.29 6.51
CA LEU A 97 4.27 -4.20 7.54
C LEU A 97 4.86 -5.60 7.36
N ALA A 98 4.79 -6.15 6.15
CA ALA A 98 5.35 -7.47 5.86
C ALA A 98 6.89 -7.56 6.07
N ARG A 99 7.61 -6.44 6.01
CA ARG A 99 9.05 -6.38 6.35
C ARG A 99 9.28 -6.30 7.85
N ALA A 100 8.44 -5.55 8.56
CA ALA A 100 8.49 -5.47 10.01
C ALA A 100 8.18 -6.85 10.62
N ASP A 101 7.14 -7.52 10.15
CA ASP A 101 6.75 -8.85 10.64
C ASP A 101 7.88 -9.87 10.48
N ARG A 102 8.52 -9.92 9.30
CA ARG A 102 9.70 -10.78 9.08
C ARG A 102 10.85 -10.46 10.04
N THR A 103 11.16 -9.17 10.22
CA THR A 103 12.20 -8.76 11.16
C THR A 103 11.87 -9.20 12.59
N ILE A 104 10.60 -9.10 12.98
CA ILE A 104 10.14 -9.51 14.31
C ILE A 104 10.28 -11.03 14.47
N GLU A 105 9.89 -11.82 13.47
CA GLU A 105 10.07 -13.28 13.46
C GLU A 105 11.56 -13.64 13.61
N GLU A 106 12.43 -13.08 12.78
CA GLU A 106 13.87 -13.33 12.81
C GLU A 106 14.50 -12.98 14.18
N LEU A 107 14.14 -11.83 14.75
CA LEU A 107 14.63 -11.40 16.06
C LEU A 107 14.09 -12.28 17.19
N THR A 108 12.84 -12.75 17.07
CA THR A 108 12.22 -13.65 18.05
C THR A 108 12.91 -15.00 18.05
N ASP A 109 13.17 -15.56 16.87
CA ASP A 109 13.90 -16.82 16.71
C ASP A 109 15.33 -16.70 17.24
N LEU A 110 16.03 -15.62 16.89
CA LEU A 110 17.39 -15.36 17.39
C LEU A 110 17.41 -15.26 18.92
N ARG A 111 16.45 -14.55 19.51
CA ARG A 111 16.31 -14.44 20.96
C ARG A 111 16.07 -15.81 21.59
N GLY A 112 15.20 -16.63 20.99
CA GLY A 112 14.94 -18.00 21.45
C GLY A 112 16.22 -18.84 21.47
N GLN A 113 16.96 -18.86 20.37
CA GLN A 113 18.22 -19.60 20.26
C GLN A 113 19.28 -19.12 21.27
N ALA A 114 19.40 -17.80 21.45
CA ALA A 114 20.36 -17.23 22.41
C ALA A 114 20.04 -17.66 23.86
N LEU A 115 18.76 -17.64 24.23
CA LEU A 115 18.31 -18.09 25.55
C LEU A 115 18.57 -19.59 25.76
N SER A 116 18.28 -20.44 24.77
CA SER A 116 18.57 -21.87 24.86
C SER A 116 20.07 -22.16 25.02
N ARG A 117 20.93 -21.44 24.28
CA ARG A 117 22.39 -21.58 24.41
C ARG A 117 22.87 -21.15 25.80
N LEU A 118 22.36 -20.02 26.31
CA LEU A 118 22.74 -19.53 27.63
C LEU A 118 22.29 -20.48 28.74
N ALA A 119 21.10 -21.06 28.64
CA ALA A 119 20.60 -22.09 29.56
C ALA A 119 21.50 -23.34 29.54
N ALA A 120 21.81 -23.86 28.35
CA ALA A 120 22.69 -25.03 28.20
C ALA A 120 24.10 -24.78 28.76
N GLN A 121 24.68 -23.60 28.51
CA GLN A 121 25.96 -23.20 29.09
C GLN A 121 25.91 -23.09 30.61
N HIS A 122 24.81 -22.56 31.16
CA HIS A 122 24.62 -22.45 32.59
C HIS A 122 24.54 -23.83 33.28
N GLU A 123 23.77 -24.76 32.69
CA GLU A 123 23.68 -26.14 33.15
C GLU A 123 25.04 -26.84 33.13
N GLU A 124 25.82 -26.64 32.07
CA GLU A 124 27.16 -27.20 31.95
C GLU A 124 28.11 -26.65 33.02
N ILE A 125 28.08 -25.34 33.29
CA ILE A 125 28.87 -24.73 34.36
C ILE A 125 28.51 -25.33 35.73
N ILE A 126 27.21 -25.53 36.00
CA ILE A 126 26.74 -26.17 37.24
C ILE A 126 27.29 -27.60 37.33
N ARG A 127 27.17 -28.38 36.25
CA ARG A 127 27.67 -29.76 36.18
C ARG A 127 29.18 -29.83 36.46
N LEU A 128 29.97 -28.98 35.79
CA LEU A 128 31.43 -28.94 35.96
C LEU A 128 31.83 -28.51 37.37
N ARG A 129 31.13 -27.53 37.96
CA ARG A 129 31.37 -27.11 39.35
C ARG A 129 31.04 -28.20 40.35
N SER A 130 29.92 -28.92 40.14
CA SER A 130 29.55 -30.07 40.96
C SER A 130 30.61 -31.17 40.90
N ALA A 131 31.09 -31.49 39.70
CA ALA A 131 32.18 -32.44 39.52
C ALA A 131 33.45 -31.99 40.27
N LEU A 132 33.91 -30.74 40.11
CA LEU A 132 35.11 -30.27 40.83
C LEU A 132 34.99 -30.36 42.36
N ASN A 133 33.78 -30.18 42.90
CA ASN A 133 33.53 -30.26 44.34
C ASN A 133 33.30 -31.69 44.85
N SER A 134 33.28 -32.69 43.96
CA SER A 134 33.06 -34.08 44.34
C SER A 134 34.35 -34.70 44.90
N PRO A 135 34.34 -35.23 46.15
CA PRO A 135 35.54 -35.72 46.84
C PRO A 135 36.18 -36.96 46.20
N ASP A 136 35.44 -37.70 45.37
CA ASP A 136 35.94 -38.86 44.60
C ASP A 136 36.99 -38.48 43.54
N ASN A 137 37.11 -37.19 43.22
CA ASN A 137 37.98 -36.70 42.15
C ASN A 137 39.39 -36.31 42.64
N VAL A 138 39.64 -36.43 43.95
CA VAL A 138 40.93 -36.11 44.58
C VAL A 138 41.52 -37.39 45.19
N ILE A 139 42.50 -37.98 44.51
CA ILE A 139 43.29 -39.08 45.09
C ILE A 139 44.26 -38.48 46.12
N SER A 140 43.95 -38.67 47.40
CA SER A 140 44.90 -38.38 48.48
C SER A 140 46.05 -39.38 48.42
N LEU A 141 47.24 -38.93 48.03
CA LEU A 141 48.45 -39.73 48.09
C LEU A 141 48.77 -39.98 49.56
N ARG A 142 48.61 -41.24 50.02
CA ARG A 142 49.04 -41.65 51.36
C ARG A 142 50.50 -41.25 51.55
N SER A 143 50.75 -40.35 52.50
CA SER A 143 52.10 -40.03 52.96
C SER A 143 52.76 -41.30 53.45
N ARG A 144 53.84 -41.71 52.76
CA ARG A 144 54.69 -42.85 53.12
C ARG A 144 55.15 -42.68 54.58
N PRO A 145 54.92 -43.63 55.50
CA PRO A 145 55.42 -43.49 56.85
C PRO A 145 56.95 -43.41 56.79
N ALA A 146 57.51 -42.35 57.35
CA ALA A 146 58.94 -42.21 57.56
C ALA A 146 59.39 -43.40 58.43
N GLY A 147 60.39 -44.14 57.94
CA GLY A 147 60.91 -45.31 58.62
C GLY A 147 61.37 -44.95 60.04
N ALA A 148 60.94 -45.76 60.99
CA ALA A 148 61.52 -45.77 62.33
C ALA A 148 62.87 -46.50 62.26
N SER A 149 63.94 -45.75 62.42
CA SER A 149 65.27 -46.27 62.78
C SER A 149 65.31 -46.52 64.29
N HIS A 150 65.53 -47.77 64.70
CA HIS A 150 66.59 -48.23 65.61
C HIS A 150 66.33 -49.66 66.08
#